data_AF-A6R132-F1
#
_entry.id   AF-A6R132-F1
#
_cell.length_a   1.000
_cell.length_b   1.000
_cell.length_c   1.000
_cell.angle_alpha   90.00
_cell.angle_beta   90.00
_cell.angle_gamma   90.00
#
_symmetry.space_group_name_H-M   'P 1'
#
loop_
_entity.id
_entity.type
_entity.pdbx_description
1 polymer ?
#
loop_
_entity_poly.entity_id
_entity_poly.type
_entity_poly.pdbx_seq_one_letter_code
_entity_poly.pdbx_strand_id
1 'polypeptide(L)'
;MVSTRARSLGNQPESSTTSDDHNARLQQLNDQIREREQQLAILHAQQRLNELEAQIREDTFIESRPTPDIAAEPPQNRPVDNMDDDNETPPRLEIKDYYRGKNMLEFKDYKDRMLTLFARHRRYYRKEERKINDAKLYLDAHVKQKWLNFVSAYERRGGATPLTFDDMLSHLEMQINDPQNQLRH
;
A
#
# COMPACT_ATOMS: atom_id res chain seq x y z
N MET A 1 -64.33 -15.91 -63.20
CA MET A 1 -64.51 -16.65 -61.94
C MET A 1 -63.19 -16.60 -61.19
N VAL A 2 -63.06 -15.69 -60.22
CA VAL A 2 -61.83 -15.53 -59.42
C VAL A 2 -62.10 -16.11 -58.05
N SER A 3 -61.35 -17.16 -57.74
CA SER A 3 -61.30 -17.83 -56.45
C SER A 3 -60.25 -17.14 -55.60
N THR A 4 -60.62 -16.63 -54.42
CA THR A 4 -59.63 -16.35 -53.39
C THR A 4 -60.20 -16.64 -52.00
N ARG A 5 -59.59 -17.67 -51.43
CA ARG A 5 -59.82 -18.36 -50.17
C ARG A 5 -59.45 -17.44 -48.99
N ALA A 6 -60.34 -17.31 -48.02
CA ALA A 6 -60.08 -16.66 -46.74
C ALA A 6 -58.93 -17.38 -46.00
N ARG A 7 -57.92 -16.62 -45.57
CA ARG A 7 -56.77 -17.12 -44.82
C ARG A 7 -56.98 -16.81 -43.34
N SER A 8 -57.17 -17.88 -42.57
CA SER A 8 -57.23 -17.91 -41.11
C SER A 8 -55.92 -17.40 -40.51
N LEU A 9 -55.98 -16.37 -39.68
CA LEU A 9 -54.90 -15.94 -38.78
C LEU A 9 -55.16 -16.60 -37.42
N GLY A 10 -54.44 -17.69 -37.16
CA GLY A 10 -54.48 -18.38 -35.88
C GLY A 10 -53.05 -18.62 -35.37
N ASN A 11 -52.67 -17.80 -34.39
CA ASN A 11 -51.77 -18.07 -33.26
C ASN A 11 -50.30 -18.43 -33.55
N GLN A 12 -49.40 -17.44 -33.39
CA GLN A 12 -48.00 -17.68 -33.00
C GLN A 12 -47.94 -17.97 -31.49
N PRO A 13 -47.18 -18.98 -31.02
CA PRO A 13 -46.81 -19.09 -29.62
C PRO A 13 -45.74 -18.06 -29.29
N GLU A 14 -45.95 -17.30 -28.21
CA GLU A 14 -45.01 -16.29 -27.73
C GLU A 14 -43.70 -16.92 -27.24
N SER A 15 -42.59 -16.27 -27.62
CA SER A 15 -41.22 -16.57 -27.20
C SER A 15 -41.08 -16.52 -25.67
N SER A 16 -41.04 -17.69 -25.01
CA SER A 16 -40.63 -17.80 -23.60
C SER A 16 -39.15 -18.19 -23.42
N THR A 17 -38.44 -18.58 -24.49
CA THR A 17 -37.09 -19.16 -24.38
C THR A 17 -35.98 -18.16 -24.08
N THR A 18 -36.13 -16.89 -24.45
CA THR A 18 -35.08 -15.88 -24.27
C THR A 18 -34.94 -15.36 -22.84
N SER A 19 -36.03 -15.41 -22.06
CA SER A 19 -36.02 -14.92 -20.68
C SER A 19 -35.38 -15.92 -19.71
N ASP A 20 -35.55 -17.22 -19.96
CA ASP A 20 -34.97 -18.28 -19.14
C ASP A 20 -33.45 -18.39 -19.35
N ASP A 21 -32.97 -18.27 -20.58
CA ASP A 21 -31.53 -18.23 -20.88
C ASP A 21 -30.83 -17.02 -20.25
N HIS A 22 -31.52 -15.87 -20.21
CA HIS A 22 -30.99 -14.67 -19.56
C HIS A 22 -30.86 -14.85 -18.04
N ASN A 23 -31.88 -15.46 -17.42
CA ASN A 23 -31.89 -15.71 -15.98
C ASN A 23 -30.84 -16.76 -15.58
N ALA A 24 -30.67 -17.82 -16.39
CA ALA A 24 -29.62 -18.82 -16.20
C ALA A 24 -28.22 -18.21 -16.27
N ARG A 25 -28.00 -17.26 -17.18
CA ARG A 25 -26.71 -16.58 -17.32
C ARG A 25 -26.40 -15.63 -16.16
N LEU A 26 -27.41 -14.95 -15.61
CA LEU A 26 -27.26 -14.15 -14.40
C LEU A 26 -26.95 -15.01 -13.18
N GLN A 27 -27.62 -16.16 -13.05
CA GLN A 27 -27.34 -17.11 -11.98
C GLN A 27 -25.89 -17.60 -12.05
N GLN A 28 -25.42 -17.97 -13.25
CA GLN A 28 -24.04 -18.41 -13.48
C GLN A 28 -23.00 -17.32 -13.13
N LEU A 29 -23.31 -16.05 -13.42
CA LEU A 29 -22.44 -14.92 -13.05
C LEU A 29 -22.37 -14.71 -11.54
N ASN A 30 -23.51 -14.80 -10.85
CA ASN A 30 -23.55 -14.69 -9.39
C ASN A 30 -22.77 -15.82 -8.71
N ASP A 31 -22.88 -17.04 -9.23
CA ASP A 31 -22.12 -18.18 -8.72
C ASP A 31 -20.61 -17.99 -8.92
N GLN A 32 -20.18 -17.45 -10.07
CA GLN A 32 -18.78 -17.09 -10.32
C GLN A 32 -18.27 -15.97 -9.41
N ILE A 33 -19.09 -14.94 -9.15
CA ILE A 33 -18.73 -13.84 -8.25
C ILE A 33 -18.50 -14.40 -6.85
N ARG A 34 -19.43 -15.21 -6.34
CA ARG A 34 -19.31 -15.84 -5.02
C ARG A 34 -18.06 -16.70 -4.90
N GLU A 35 -17.71 -17.46 -5.93
CA GLU A 35 -16.51 -18.30 -5.93
C GLU A 35 -15.22 -17.45 -5.94
N ARG A 36 -15.18 -16.37 -6.73
CA ARG A 36 -14.03 -15.44 -6.74
C ARG A 36 -13.88 -14.69 -5.42
N GLU A 37 -14.97 -14.29 -4.79
CA GLU A 37 -14.95 -13.67 -3.45
C GLU A 37 -14.40 -14.63 -2.39
N GLN A 38 -14.78 -15.92 -2.43
CA GLN A 38 -14.22 -16.93 -1.53
C GLN A 38 -12.71 -17.12 -1.74
N GLN A 39 -12.26 -17.18 -2.99
CA GLN A 39 -10.83 -17.29 -3.30
C GLN A 39 -10.03 -16.08 -2.79
N LEU A 40 -10.58 -14.87 -2.96
CA LEU A 40 -9.97 -13.66 -2.43
C LEU A 40 -9.93 -13.63 -0.90
N ALA A 41 -10.98 -14.11 -0.24
CA ALA A 41 -11.01 -14.21 1.23
C ALA A 41 -9.94 -15.18 1.75
N ILE A 42 -9.74 -16.32 1.09
CA ILE A 42 -8.69 -17.30 1.45
C ILE A 42 -7.30 -16.69 1.26
N LEU A 43 -7.07 -16.01 0.13
CA LEU A 43 -5.79 -15.34 -0.14
C LEU A 43 -5.49 -14.28 0.92
N HIS A 44 -6.47 -13.44 1.25
CA HIS A 44 -6.33 -12.38 2.24
C HIS A 44 -6.09 -12.94 3.65
N ALA A 45 -6.75 -14.05 4.01
CA ALA A 45 -6.51 -14.74 5.27
C ALA A 45 -5.07 -15.29 5.35
N GLN A 46 -4.52 -15.83 4.26
CA GLN A 46 -3.13 -16.30 4.22
C GLN A 46 -2.12 -15.16 4.37
N GLN A 47 -2.36 -14.02 3.73
CA GLN A 47 -1.50 -12.84 3.90
C GLN A 47 -1.48 -12.38 5.36
N ARG A 48 -2.64 -12.31 6.01
CA ARG A 48 -2.74 -11.93 7.42
C ARG A 48 -2.05 -12.92 8.36
N LEU A 49 -2.08 -14.23 8.05
CA LEU A 49 -1.34 -15.24 8.82
C LEU A 49 0.18 -15.04 8.69
N ASN A 50 0.68 -14.78 7.48
CA ASN A 50 2.11 -14.55 7.25
C ASN A 50 2.61 -13.28 7.97
N GLU A 51 1.80 -12.22 8.01
CA GLU A 51 2.12 -10.99 8.75
C GLU A 51 2.20 -11.25 10.27
N LEU A 52 1.25 -12.02 10.82
CA LEU A 52 1.26 -12.40 12.23
C LEU A 52 2.46 -13.28 12.59
N GLU A 53 2.85 -14.23 11.72
CA GLU A 53 4.04 -15.06 11.91
C GLU A 53 5.34 -14.24 11.92
N ALA A 54 5.45 -13.23 11.06
CA ALA A 54 6.59 -12.33 11.05
C ALA A 54 6.71 -11.55 12.37
N GLN A 55 5.57 -11.09 12.90
CA GLN A 55 5.53 -10.30 14.14
C GLN A 55 5.90 -11.12 15.39
N ILE A 56 5.49 -12.40 15.46
CA ILE A 56 5.86 -13.30 16.55
C ILE A 56 7.36 -13.62 16.56
N ARG A 57 8.00 -13.67 15.38
CA ARG A 57 9.45 -13.87 15.25
C ARG A 57 10.27 -12.70 15.77
N GLU A 58 9.74 -11.48 15.69
CA GLU A 58 10.42 -10.27 16.17
C GLU A 58 10.28 -10.11 17.68
N ASP A 59 9.13 -10.48 18.27
CA ASP A 59 8.89 -10.37 19.72
C ASP A 59 9.71 -11.35 20.58
N THR A 60 10.17 -12.47 20.01
CA THR A 60 10.97 -13.48 20.74
C THR A 60 12.46 -13.14 20.87
N PHE A 61 12.94 -12.04 20.27
CA PHE A 61 14.37 -11.68 20.29
C PHE A 61 14.76 -10.63 21.36
N ILE A 62 13.80 -10.00 22.05
CA ILE A 62 14.07 -8.82 22.91
C ILE A 62 14.23 -9.16 24.41
N GLU A 63 14.02 -10.40 24.84
CA GLU A 63 14.14 -10.78 26.26
C GLU A 63 15.48 -11.46 26.59
N SER A 64 16.58 -10.70 26.47
CA SER A 64 17.87 -11.04 27.11
C SER A 64 18.76 -9.81 27.22
N ARG A 65 18.53 -8.97 28.23
CA ARG A 65 19.43 -7.87 28.59
C ARG A 65 19.70 -7.88 30.09
N PRO A 66 20.96 -8.04 30.54
CA PRO A 66 21.39 -7.53 31.83
C PRO A 66 21.82 -6.07 31.69
N THR A 67 21.46 -5.26 32.68
CA THR A 67 21.76 -3.84 32.87
C THR A 67 23.25 -3.58 33.24
N PRO A 68 23.72 -2.31 33.23
CA PRO A 68 25.09 -1.93 32.85
C PRO A 68 25.99 -1.62 34.04
N ASP A 69 27.30 -1.61 33.81
CA ASP A 69 28.27 -1.03 34.76
C ASP A 69 29.10 0.07 34.10
N ILE A 70 29.40 1.08 34.91
CA ILE A 70 29.86 2.42 34.56
C ILE A 70 31.40 2.46 34.57
N ALA A 71 32.03 3.08 33.58
CA ALA A 71 33.35 3.69 33.75
C ALA A 71 33.55 4.87 32.79
N ALA A 72 34.05 5.97 33.35
CA ALA A 72 34.15 7.30 32.75
C ALA A 72 35.49 7.56 32.01
N GLU A 73 35.54 8.74 31.37
CA GLU A 73 36.67 9.50 30.76
C GLU A 73 37.02 9.32 29.26
N PRO A 74 37.64 10.32 28.58
CA PRO A 74 37.39 11.79 28.56
C PRO A 74 37.38 12.34 27.08
N PRO A 75 37.22 13.67 26.80
CA PRO A 75 36.84 14.15 25.46
C PRO A 75 38.05 14.30 24.53
N GLN A 76 38.09 13.54 23.44
CA GLN A 76 39.06 13.74 22.36
C GLN A 76 38.45 14.55 21.21
N ASN A 77 38.83 15.82 21.15
CA ASN A 77 38.78 16.62 19.93
C ASN A 77 39.67 15.96 18.86
N ARG A 78 39.10 15.53 17.72
CA ARG A 78 39.83 15.25 16.47
C ARG A 78 38.85 15.30 15.26
N PRO A 79 39.35 15.50 14.03
CA PRO A 79 38.78 16.39 13.03
C PRO A 79 37.62 15.75 12.27
N VAL A 80 36.85 16.62 11.62
CA VAL A 80 35.77 16.31 10.69
C VAL A 80 36.35 15.59 9.48
N ASP A 81 36.49 14.27 9.58
CA ASP A 81 36.80 13.42 8.44
C ASP A 81 35.55 12.70 7.98
N ASN A 82 35.38 12.67 6.66
CA ASN A 82 34.28 12.08 5.91
C ASN A 82 34.26 10.55 6.07
N MET A 83 33.95 10.05 7.27
CA MET A 83 33.48 8.70 7.44
C MET A 83 32.01 8.71 7.06
N ASP A 84 31.67 8.03 5.97
CA ASP A 84 30.31 7.63 5.68
C ASP A 84 29.92 6.63 6.77
N ASP A 85 29.61 7.15 7.96
CA ASP A 85 29.40 6.36 9.16
C ASP A 85 28.02 5.70 9.04
N ASP A 86 27.99 4.57 8.35
CA ASP A 86 26.84 3.67 8.29
C ASP A 86 26.52 3.06 9.67
N ASN A 87 27.32 3.35 10.71
CA ASN A 87 27.03 2.96 12.10
C ASN A 87 26.25 4.00 12.90
N GLU A 88 25.79 5.10 12.30
CA GLU A 88 24.95 6.05 13.03
C GLU A 88 23.64 5.39 13.46
N THR A 89 23.36 5.42 14.77
CA THR A 89 22.22 4.72 15.36
C THR A 89 20.90 5.21 14.76
N PRO A 90 20.06 4.31 14.21
CA PRO A 90 18.75 4.68 13.68
C PRO A 90 17.91 5.37 14.74
N PRO A 91 17.21 6.46 14.40
CA PRO A 91 16.29 7.10 15.33
C PRO A 91 15.15 6.13 15.68
N ARG A 92 14.70 6.20 16.93
CA ARG A 92 13.50 5.45 17.33
C ARG A 92 12.30 6.06 16.63
N LEU A 93 11.61 5.24 15.83
CA LEU A 93 10.42 5.63 15.10
C LEU A 93 9.19 5.41 15.97
N GLU A 94 8.50 6.48 16.35
CA GLU A 94 7.21 6.41 17.06
C GLU A 94 6.07 6.46 16.05
N ILE A 95 5.75 5.31 15.45
CA ILE A 95 4.66 5.19 14.49
C ILE A 95 3.34 5.10 15.26
N LYS A 96 2.70 6.25 15.50
CA LYS A 96 1.42 6.35 16.20
C LYS A 96 0.23 6.22 15.25
N ASP A 97 0.37 6.75 14.03
CA ASP A 97 -0.67 6.76 13.01
C ASP A 97 -0.07 6.59 11.62
N TYR A 98 -0.79 5.86 10.77
CA TYR A 98 -0.43 5.64 9.37
C TYR A 98 -1.13 6.65 8.45
N TYR A 99 -0.40 7.14 7.46
CA TYR A 99 -0.92 7.93 6.33
C TYR A 99 -1.69 7.02 5.36
N ARG A 100 -3.00 7.24 5.27
CA ARG A 100 -3.96 6.50 4.44
C ARG A 100 -4.25 7.18 3.10
N GLY A 101 -3.75 8.40 2.88
CA GLY A 101 -3.95 9.11 1.62
C GLY A 101 -5.38 9.58 1.40
N LYS A 102 -6.12 9.88 2.48
CA LYS A 102 -7.54 10.22 2.41
C LYS A 102 -7.79 11.66 1.98
N ASN A 103 -6.97 12.59 2.48
CA ASN A 103 -7.17 14.02 2.26
C ASN A 103 -5.87 14.82 2.44
N MET A 104 -5.92 16.09 2.05
CA MET A 104 -4.79 17.02 2.11
C MET A 104 -4.31 17.31 3.55
N LEU A 105 -5.20 17.25 4.54
CA LEU A 105 -4.82 17.47 5.94
C LEU A 105 -3.91 16.34 6.44
N GLU A 106 -4.31 15.09 6.18
CA GLU A 106 -3.52 13.90 6.52
C GLU A 106 -2.15 13.92 5.85
N PHE A 107 -2.09 14.37 4.59
CA PHE A 107 -0.83 14.50 3.85
C PHE A 107 0.08 15.57 4.46
N LYS A 108 -0.46 16.73 4.84
CA LYS A 108 0.30 17.78 5.52
C LYS A 108 0.85 17.30 6.87
N ASP A 109 0.02 16.65 7.68
CA ASP A 109 0.45 16.11 8.97
C ASP A 109 1.53 15.03 8.82
N TYR A 110 1.41 14.16 7.82
CA TYR A 110 2.47 13.19 7.48
C TYR A 110 3.76 13.89 7.05
N LYS A 111 3.67 14.85 6.11
CA LYS A 111 4.81 15.59 5.59
C LYS A 111 5.55 16.32 6.70
N ASP A 112 4.85 17.05 7.56
CA ASP A 112 5.45 17.81 8.66
C ASP A 112 6.10 16.89 9.69
N ARG A 113 5.50 15.74 10.00
CA ARG A 113 6.11 14.73 10.88
C ARG A 113 7.42 14.20 10.30
N MET A 114 7.45 13.85 9.02
CA MET A 114 8.67 13.33 8.36
C MET A 114 9.76 14.40 8.28
N LEU A 115 9.41 15.63 7.89
CA LEU A 115 10.37 16.73 7.82
C LEU A 115 10.95 17.06 9.21
N THR A 116 10.12 17.03 10.25
CA THR A 116 10.58 17.22 11.64
C THR A 116 11.53 16.11 12.07
N LEU A 117 11.21 14.85 11.76
CA LEU A 117 12.06 13.70 12.06
C LEU A 117 13.43 13.83 11.35
N PHE A 118 13.42 14.17 10.07
CA PHE A 118 14.65 14.30 9.28
C PHE A 118 15.50 15.48 9.72
N ALA A 119 14.88 16.60 10.10
CA ALA A 119 15.59 17.75 10.63
C ALA A 119 16.24 17.44 11.98
N ARG A 120 15.53 16.71 12.86
CA ARG A 120 16.03 16.33 14.20
C ARG A 120 17.22 15.37 14.11
N HIS A 121 17.19 14.45 13.15
CA HIS A 121 18.25 13.44 12.94
C HIS A 121 18.99 13.67 11.61
N ARG A 122 19.36 14.93 11.32
CA ARG A 122 19.92 15.35 10.03
C ARG A 122 21.15 14.56 9.59
N ARG A 123 22.00 14.14 10.53
CA ARG A 123 23.21 13.35 10.25
C ARG A 123 22.84 11.97 9.71
N TYR A 124 21.94 11.27 10.41
CA TYR A 124 21.41 9.98 9.98
C TYR A 124 20.69 10.06 8.63
N TYR A 125 19.85 11.07 8.44
CA TYR A 125 19.05 11.24 7.20
C TYR A 125 19.77 12.02 6.09
N ARG A 126 21.09 11.96 6.01
CA ARG A 126 21.85 12.58 4.91
C ARG A 126 21.59 11.89 3.57
N LYS A 127 21.32 10.58 3.59
CA LYS A 127 21.02 9.76 2.40
C LYS A 127 19.49 9.74 2.16
N GLU A 128 19.06 10.02 0.93
CA GLU A 128 17.64 9.98 0.53
C GLU A 128 17.01 8.59 0.75
N GLU A 129 17.78 7.53 0.54
CA GLU A 129 17.33 6.16 0.77
C GLU A 129 16.84 5.92 2.21
N ARG A 130 17.57 6.43 3.21
CA ARG A 130 17.17 6.31 4.63
C ARG A 130 15.88 7.07 4.92
N LYS A 131 15.73 8.27 4.34
CA LYS A 131 14.49 9.05 4.45
C LYS A 131 13.31 8.26 3.89
N ILE A 132 13.46 7.74 2.67
CA ILE A 132 12.42 6.99 1.97
C ILE A 132 12.08 5.69 2.72
N ASN A 133 13.09 4.95 3.21
CA ASN A 133 12.87 3.68 3.90
C ASN A 133 12.09 3.85 5.20
N ASP A 134 12.43 4.85 6.01
CA ASP A 134 11.70 5.11 7.26
C ASP A 134 10.34 5.74 6.98
N ALA A 135 10.24 6.64 6.01
CA ALA A 135 8.97 7.24 5.61
C ALA A 135 7.93 6.21 5.17
N LYS A 136 8.35 5.13 4.48
CA LYS A 136 7.46 4.02 4.08
C LYS A 136 6.80 3.34 5.27
N LEU A 137 7.41 3.38 6.46
CA LEU A 137 6.87 2.75 7.66
C LEU A 137 5.66 3.50 8.22
N TYR A 138 5.51 4.78 7.87
CA TYR A 138 4.37 5.60 8.26
C TYR A 138 3.22 5.55 7.24
N LEU A 139 3.33 4.75 6.17
CA LEU A 139 2.27 4.58 5.18
C LEU A 139 1.36 3.41 5.54
N ASP A 140 0.05 3.56 5.30
CA ASP A 140 -0.87 2.43 5.28
C ASP A 140 -0.44 1.39 4.22
N ALA A 141 -0.74 0.12 4.44
CA ALA A 141 -0.34 -0.98 3.57
C ALA A 141 -0.70 -0.73 2.09
N HIS A 142 -1.88 -0.16 1.81
CA HIS A 142 -2.33 0.11 0.45
C HIS A 142 -1.54 1.26 -0.21
N VAL A 143 -1.32 2.34 0.52
CA VAL A 143 -0.56 3.49 0.04
C VAL A 143 0.90 3.09 -0.19
N LYS A 144 1.45 2.28 0.72
CA LYS A 144 2.78 1.69 0.59
C LYS A 144 2.87 0.82 -0.67
N GLN A 145 1.87 -0.01 -0.95
CA GLN A 145 1.86 -0.83 -2.16
C GLN A 145 1.83 0.01 -3.43
N LYS A 146 1.04 1.09 -3.47
CA LYS A 146 1.02 2.00 -4.63
C LYS A 146 2.37 2.67 -4.86
N TRP A 147 3.04 3.10 -3.79
CA TRP A 147 4.40 3.61 -3.87
C TRP A 147 5.37 2.57 -4.43
N LEU A 148 5.35 1.33 -3.93
CA LEU A 148 6.22 0.26 -4.43
C LEU A 148 5.96 -0.03 -5.92
N ASN A 149 4.70 -0.03 -6.35
CA ASN A 149 4.35 -0.19 -7.76
C ASN A 149 4.94 0.93 -8.64
N PHE A 150 4.94 2.18 -8.13
CA PHE A 150 5.58 3.30 -8.80
C PHE A 150 7.09 3.14 -8.90
N VAL A 151 7.76 2.75 -7.81
CA VAL A 151 9.21 2.48 -7.80
C VAL A 151 9.56 1.41 -8.84
N SER A 152 8.86 0.28 -8.85
CA SER A 152 9.09 -0.79 -9.83
C SER A 152 8.78 -0.38 -11.28
N ALA A 153 7.85 0.56 -11.49
CA ALA A 153 7.58 1.10 -12.82
C ALA A 153 8.67 2.10 -13.26
N TYR A 154 9.19 2.89 -12.34
CA TYR A 154 10.30 3.82 -12.56
C TYR A 154 11.58 3.06 -12.94
N GLU A 155 11.92 2.02 -12.19
CA GLU A 155 13.09 1.16 -12.48
C GLU A 155 12.99 0.49 -13.85
N ARG A 156 11.82 -0.06 -14.20
CA ARG A 156 11.58 -0.69 -15.52
C ARG A 156 11.74 0.27 -16.70
N ARG A 157 11.55 1.57 -16.50
CA ARG A 157 11.73 2.59 -17.54
C ARG A 157 13.18 3.07 -17.67
N GLY A 158 14.12 2.42 -16.97
CA GLY A 158 15.52 2.82 -16.97
C GLY A 158 15.76 4.06 -16.10
N GLY A 159 15.13 4.10 -14.91
CA GLY A 159 15.25 5.18 -13.93
C GLY A 159 16.70 5.64 -13.75
N ALA A 160 17.05 6.77 -14.36
CA ALA A 160 18.42 7.24 -14.45
C ALA A 160 18.91 7.96 -13.18
N THR A 161 17.97 8.37 -12.32
CA THR A 161 18.25 9.12 -11.09
C THR A 161 17.68 8.37 -9.88
N PRO A 162 18.42 8.28 -8.76
CA PRO A 162 17.86 7.76 -7.51
C PRO A 162 16.63 8.58 -7.10
N LEU A 163 15.58 7.89 -6.65
CA LEU A 163 14.39 8.56 -6.12
C LEU A 163 14.75 9.30 -4.83
N THR A 164 14.16 10.48 -4.68
CA THR A 164 14.27 11.33 -3.50
C THR A 164 13.01 11.26 -2.65
N PHE A 165 13.09 11.74 -1.42
CA PHE A 165 11.91 11.88 -0.57
C PHE A 165 10.88 12.86 -1.17
N ASP A 166 11.32 13.86 -1.92
CA ASP A 166 10.41 14.78 -2.61
C ASP A 166 9.63 14.09 -3.74
N ASP A 167 10.24 13.12 -4.43
CA ASP A 167 9.54 12.27 -5.40
C ASP A 167 8.45 11.42 -4.73
N MET A 168 8.75 10.90 -3.53
CA MET A 168 7.77 10.19 -2.71
C MET A 168 6.63 11.11 -2.29
N LEU A 169 6.92 12.32 -1.80
CA LEU A 169 5.87 13.30 -1.45
C LEU A 169 4.98 13.64 -2.65
N SER A 170 5.59 13.90 -3.81
CA SER A 170 4.86 14.21 -5.05
C SER A 170 3.95 13.06 -5.46
N HIS A 171 4.45 11.82 -5.37
CA HIS A 171 3.66 10.64 -5.65
C HIS A 171 2.47 10.48 -4.70
N LEU A 172 2.69 10.67 -3.40
CA LEU A 172 1.64 10.57 -2.39
C LEU A 172 0.60 11.70 -2.52
N GLU A 173 1.02 12.91 -2.89
CA GLU A 173 0.12 14.05 -3.11
C GLU A 173 -0.84 13.79 -4.28
N MET A 174 -0.33 13.23 -5.39
CA MET A 174 -1.17 12.84 -6.53
C MET A 174 -2.23 11.80 -6.17
N GLN A 175 -2.04 11.02 -5.11
CA GLN A 175 -2.97 9.99 -4.67
C GLN A 175 -4.05 10.46 -3.69
N ILE A 176 -3.98 11.69 -3.19
CA ILE A 176 -4.96 12.22 -2.22
C ILE A 176 -6.39 12.21 -2.80
N ASN A 177 -6.51 12.35 -4.12
CA ASN A 177 -7.78 12.32 -4.84
C ASN A 177 -8.05 10.98 -5.55
N ASP A 178 -7.29 9.93 -5.22
CA ASP A 178 -7.54 8.62 -5.78
C ASP A 178 -8.88 8.09 -5.26
N PRO A 179 -9.84 7.76 -6.15
CA PRO A 179 -11.17 7.30 -5.74
C PRO A 179 -11.12 6.09 -4.80
N GLN A 180 -10.10 5.23 -4.95
CA GLN A 180 -9.92 4.04 -4.11
C GLN A 180 -9.48 4.38 -2.69
N ASN A 181 -8.81 5.52 -2.48
CA ASN A 181 -8.39 5.95 -1.14
C ASN A 181 -9.56 6.61 -0.39
N GLN A 182 -10.50 7.22 -1.11
CA GLN A 182 -11.69 7.86 -0.54
C GLN A 182 -12.76 6.86 -0.07
N LEU A 183 -12.81 5.68 -0.67
CA LEU A 183 -13.79 4.62 -0.33
C LEU A 183 -13.41 3.79 0.92
N ARG A 184 -12.23 4.02 1.50
CA ARG A 184 -11.70 3.20 2.61
C ARG A 184 -11.91 3.92 3.95
N HIS A 185 -12.87 3.43 4.74
CA HIS A 185 -13.18 3.93 6.08
C HIS A 185 -12.23 3.36 7.13
#